data_AF-A0A2S7T1L9-F1
#
_entry.id   AF-A0A2S7T1L9-F1
#
_cell.length_a   1.000
_cell.length_b   1.000
_cell.length_c   1.000
_cell.angle_alpha   90.00
_cell.angle_beta   90.00
_cell.angle_gamma   90.00
#
_symmetry.space_group_name_H-M   'P 1'
#
loop_
_entity.id
_entity.type
_entity.pdbx_description
1 polymer ?
#
loop_
_entity_poly.entity_id
_entity_poly.type
_entity_poly.pdbx_seq_one_letter_code
_entity_poly.pdbx_strand_id
1 'polypeptide(L)'
;MELVINSGDKVTTTSVIVAEKFGKRHDNVIGDIEKLDMPREFTLLNFKEGTYSTKTGNHKMYIMTREGFMSLMMSLTGAKAAKFRADFINAFTMMEELIRKQIKDPLNHYSKRILDEPTNNLPEVYWSVFDESHSVMLKVEKAVGVFSQFDLIDGSIGKRWKSHRTTSSFGLAEIENPFSPNPPKKCMHSFKDKRGNIECACYHNSEIVAFKGWLKNTYTKEHLPKYLETKYADNVAVLDKVKQIFPKLLK
;
A
#
# COMPACT_ATOMS: atom_id res chain seq x y z
N MET A 1 6.25 19.48 -36.10
CA MET A 1 5.85 18.08 -36.29
C MET A 1 5.92 17.35 -34.97
N GLU A 2 4.91 16.54 -34.67
CA GLU A 2 4.72 15.80 -33.43
C GLU A 2 5.43 14.43 -33.52
N LEU A 3 5.92 13.89 -32.40
CA LEU A 3 6.56 12.55 -32.37
C LEU A 3 5.53 11.41 -32.39
N VAL A 4 4.25 11.75 -32.37
CA VAL A 4 3.13 10.85 -32.07
C VAL A 4 2.11 10.93 -33.18
N ILE A 5 1.60 9.76 -33.57
CA ILE A 5 0.42 9.59 -34.41
C ILE A 5 -0.67 8.97 -33.53
N ASN A 6 -1.82 9.63 -33.47
CA ASN A 6 -3.00 9.03 -32.86
C ASN A 6 -3.65 8.06 -33.86
N SER A 7 -3.68 6.77 -33.55
CA SER A 7 -4.31 5.73 -34.39
C SER A 7 -5.34 4.95 -33.56
N GLY A 8 -6.41 5.63 -33.15
CA GLY A 8 -7.49 5.06 -32.32
C GLY A 8 -7.13 5.07 -30.83
N ASP A 9 -7.26 3.93 -30.14
CA ASP A 9 -7.00 3.79 -28.70
C ASP A 9 -5.51 3.72 -28.31
N LYS A 10 -4.59 3.76 -29.30
CA LYS A 10 -3.15 3.64 -29.04
C LYS A 10 -2.36 4.78 -29.67
N VAL A 11 -1.53 5.38 -28.82
CA VAL A 11 -0.50 6.35 -29.18
C VAL A 11 0.65 5.58 -29.85
N THR A 12 0.91 5.86 -31.12
CA THR A 12 1.97 5.19 -31.89
C THR A 12 2.90 6.20 -32.55
N THR A 13 4.03 5.74 -33.08
CA THR A 13 4.94 6.54 -33.90
C THR A 13 5.50 5.69 -35.04
N THR A 14 6.20 6.30 -36.00
CA THR A 14 6.82 5.55 -37.10
C THR A 14 8.32 5.75 -37.15
N SER A 15 9.04 4.77 -37.69
CA SER A 15 10.48 4.85 -37.93
C SER A 15 10.87 6.05 -38.81
N VAL A 16 9.96 6.52 -39.67
CA VAL A 16 10.15 7.71 -40.51
C VAL A 16 10.16 8.98 -39.66
N ILE A 17 9.17 9.14 -38.77
CA ILE A 17 9.11 10.29 -37.84
C ILE A 17 10.34 10.32 -36.93
N VAL A 18 10.77 9.15 -36.44
CA VAL A 18 12.00 9.04 -35.63
C VAL A 18 13.22 9.48 -36.44
N ALA A 19 13.38 9.00 -37.68
CA ALA A 19 14.48 9.40 -38.56
C ALA A 19 14.55 10.92 -38.75
N GLU A 20 13.41 11.55 -39.07
CA GLU A 20 13.30 13.00 -39.25
C GLU A 20 13.66 13.79 -37.97
N LYS A 21 13.08 13.40 -36.84
CA LYS A 21 13.26 14.10 -35.56
C LYS A 21 14.70 14.04 -35.07
N PHE A 22 15.30 12.87 -35.16
CA PHE A 22 16.67 12.64 -34.69
C PHE A 22 17.71 12.94 -35.77
N GLY A 23 17.31 13.37 -36.97
CA GLY A 23 18.21 13.71 -38.07
C GLY A 23 19.05 12.53 -38.54
N LYS A 24 18.46 11.33 -38.51
CA LYS A 24 19.08 10.08 -38.97
C LYS A 24 18.49 9.69 -40.31
N ARG A 25 19.25 8.93 -41.12
CA ARG A 25 18.67 8.28 -42.29
C ARG A 25 17.71 7.17 -41.85
N HIS A 26 16.63 6.98 -42.60
CA HIS A 26 15.57 6.03 -42.24
C HIS A 26 16.03 4.57 -42.30
N ASP A 27 16.90 4.21 -43.25
CA ASP A 27 17.52 2.88 -43.33
C ASP A 27 18.36 2.54 -42.09
N ASN A 28 19.07 3.52 -41.53
CA ASN A 28 19.79 3.33 -40.27
C ASN A 28 18.84 3.07 -39.10
N VAL A 29 17.71 3.78 -39.05
CA VAL A 29 16.69 3.57 -37.98
C VAL A 29 16.06 2.19 -38.10
N ILE A 30 15.77 1.70 -39.32
CA ILE A 30 15.31 0.33 -39.54
C ILE A 30 16.36 -0.67 -39.04
N GLY A 31 17.63 -0.47 -39.42
CA GLY A 31 18.72 -1.32 -38.97
C GLY A 31 18.91 -1.31 -37.44
N ASP A 32 18.71 -0.16 -36.79
CA ASP A 32 18.75 -0.06 -35.33
C ASP A 32 17.60 -0.85 -34.68
N ILE A 33 16.39 -0.79 -35.25
CA ILE A 33 15.23 -1.58 -34.79
C ILE A 33 15.48 -3.09 -34.93
N GLU A 34 16.01 -3.52 -36.08
CA GLU A 34 16.26 -4.94 -36.37
C GLU A 34 17.41 -5.54 -35.54
N LYS A 35 18.27 -4.69 -34.97
CA LYS A 35 19.38 -5.07 -34.08
C LYS A 35 19.01 -5.01 -32.59
N LEU A 36 17.79 -4.60 -32.23
CA LEU A 36 17.36 -4.58 -30.83
C LEU A 36 17.36 -6.00 -30.27
N ASP A 37 18.16 -6.23 -29.23
CA ASP A 37 18.18 -7.48 -28.48
C ASP A 37 17.01 -7.52 -27.48
N MET A 38 15.83 -7.86 -27.99
CA MET A 38 14.59 -7.92 -27.22
C MET A 38 13.89 -9.27 -27.40
N PRO A 39 13.15 -9.75 -26.38
CA PRO A 39 12.35 -10.96 -26.51
C PRO A 39 11.40 -10.90 -27.72
N ARG A 40 11.27 -12.01 -28.45
CA ARG A 40 10.47 -12.07 -29.69
C ARG A 40 9.04 -11.56 -29.50
N GLU A 41 8.40 -11.92 -28.39
CA GLU A 41 7.05 -11.46 -28.05
C GLU A 41 6.97 -9.95 -27.89
N PHE A 42 7.98 -9.33 -27.25
CA PHE A 42 8.07 -7.87 -27.11
C PHE A 42 8.17 -7.21 -28.48
N THR A 43 9.04 -7.73 -29.36
CA THR A 43 9.24 -7.15 -30.69
C THR A 43 7.96 -7.21 -31.51
N LEU A 44 7.26 -8.35 -31.53
CA LEU A 44 6.01 -8.54 -32.29
C LEU A 44 4.88 -7.61 -31.80
N LEU A 45 4.81 -7.34 -30.49
CA LEU A 45 3.78 -6.48 -29.90
C LEU A 45 4.05 -4.98 -30.10
N ASN A 46 5.33 -4.60 -30.18
CA ASN A 46 5.74 -3.20 -30.11
C ASN A 46 6.29 -2.63 -31.43
N PHE A 47 6.63 -3.48 -32.41
CA PHE A 47 7.12 -3.09 -33.72
C PHE A 47 6.33 -3.79 -34.83
N LYS A 48 5.36 -3.08 -35.41
CA LYS A 48 4.56 -3.57 -36.53
C LYS A 48 5.18 -3.12 -37.85
N GLU A 49 5.42 -4.05 -38.76
CA GLU A 49 5.84 -3.71 -40.12
C GLU A 49 4.72 -3.00 -40.88
N GLY A 50 5.10 -2.00 -41.67
CA GLY A 50 4.24 -1.27 -42.57
C GLY A 50 5.02 -0.77 -43.77
N THR A 51 4.32 -0.09 -44.67
CA THR A 51 4.93 0.52 -45.85
C THR A 51 4.41 1.93 -46.03
N TYR A 52 5.25 2.82 -46.56
CA TYR A 52 4.84 4.16 -46.97
C TYR A 52 5.23 4.41 -48.42
N SER A 53 4.40 5.15 -49.14
CA SER A 53 4.61 5.46 -50.55
C SER A 53 5.37 6.77 -50.72
N THR A 54 6.30 6.77 -51.67
CA THR A 54 7.04 7.95 -52.13
C THR A 54 6.95 8.04 -53.64
N LYS A 55 7.46 9.13 -54.23
CA LYS A 55 7.54 9.28 -55.69
C LYS A 55 8.39 8.18 -56.35
N THR A 56 9.27 7.53 -55.61
CA THR A 56 10.17 6.48 -56.11
C THR A 56 9.67 5.06 -55.82
N GLY A 57 8.51 4.91 -55.17
CA GLY A 57 7.93 3.60 -54.83
C GLY A 57 7.56 3.45 -53.35
N ASN A 58 7.23 2.22 -52.96
CA ASN A 58 6.87 1.85 -51.59
C ASN A 58 8.10 1.43 -50.80
N HIS A 59 8.24 1.96 -49.59
CA HIS A 59 9.37 1.70 -48.70
C HIS A 59 8.88 1.10 -47.38
N LYS A 60 9.65 0.17 -46.81
CA LYS A 60 9.38 -0.46 -45.50
C LYS A 60 9.45 0.58 -44.39
N MET A 61 8.58 0.51 -43.41
CA MET A 61 8.67 1.25 -42.15
C MET A 61 8.19 0.41 -40.97
N TYR A 62 8.53 0.83 -39.76
CA TYR A 62 7.95 0.26 -38.54
C TYR A 62 7.00 1.25 -37.87
N ILE A 63 5.82 0.78 -37.51
CA ILE A 63 4.87 1.45 -36.61
C ILE A 63 5.15 0.92 -35.21
N MET A 64 5.42 1.84 -34.28
CA MET A 64 5.89 1.53 -32.94
C MET A 64 4.91 2.00 -31.88
N THR A 65 4.71 1.17 -30.86
CA THR A 65 4.06 1.60 -29.61
C THR A 65 5.00 2.54 -28.83
N ARG A 66 4.49 3.12 -27.74
CA ARG A 66 5.31 3.87 -26.78
C ARG A 66 6.49 3.03 -26.28
N GLU A 67 6.26 1.77 -25.93
CA GLU A 67 7.25 0.85 -25.39
C GLU A 67 8.32 0.51 -26.43
N GLY A 68 7.92 0.26 -27.68
CA GLY A 68 8.85 0.03 -28.79
C GLY A 68 9.70 1.27 -29.08
N PHE A 69 9.08 2.44 -29.13
CA PHE A 69 9.78 3.72 -29.31
C PHE A 69 10.79 3.97 -28.18
N MET A 70 10.41 3.74 -26.93
CA MET A 70 11.32 3.92 -25.79
C MET A 70 12.52 2.96 -25.85
N SER A 71 12.29 1.69 -26.21
CA SER A 71 13.37 0.71 -26.40
C SER A 71 14.36 1.17 -27.47
N LEU A 72 13.85 1.62 -28.62
CA LEU A 72 14.68 2.18 -29.69
C LEU A 72 15.46 3.40 -29.18
N MET A 73 14.79 4.37 -28.55
CA MET A 73 15.42 5.60 -28.05
C MET A 73 16.57 5.36 -27.07
N MET A 74 16.47 4.31 -26.25
CA MET A 74 17.55 3.95 -25.32
C MET A 74 18.79 3.41 -26.04
N SER A 75 18.59 2.69 -27.16
CA SER A 75 19.67 2.16 -28.00
C SER A 75 20.34 3.19 -28.91
N LEU A 76 19.62 4.26 -29.29
CA LEU A 76 20.12 5.26 -30.23
C LEU A 76 21.30 6.05 -29.68
N THR A 77 22.28 6.29 -30.55
CA THR A 77 23.45 7.15 -30.30
C THR A 77 23.34 8.50 -31.03
N GLY A 78 24.03 9.51 -30.51
CA GLY A 78 24.10 10.87 -31.08
C GLY A 78 23.59 11.96 -30.13
N ALA A 79 23.96 13.22 -30.39
CA ALA A 79 23.69 14.35 -29.49
C ALA A 79 22.19 14.56 -29.18
N LYS A 80 21.31 14.44 -30.19
CA LYS A 80 19.85 14.56 -30.00
C LYS A 80 19.27 13.42 -29.15
N ALA A 81 19.73 12.18 -29.37
CA ALA A 81 19.31 11.02 -28.58
C ALA A 81 19.84 11.12 -27.14
N ALA A 82 21.08 11.57 -26.95
CA ALA A 82 21.65 11.82 -25.63
C ALA A 82 20.86 12.88 -24.86
N LYS A 83 20.50 14.00 -25.51
CA LYS A 83 19.65 15.03 -24.92
C LYS A 83 18.29 14.46 -24.51
N PHE A 84 17.62 13.72 -25.39
CA PHE A 84 16.33 13.10 -25.07
C PHE A 84 16.43 12.14 -23.87
N ARG A 85 17.49 11.32 -23.79
CA ARG A 85 17.72 10.43 -22.65
C ARG A 85 17.93 11.21 -21.35
N ALA A 86 18.70 12.29 -21.38
CA ALA A 86 18.89 13.16 -20.21
C ALA A 86 17.58 13.83 -19.76
N ASP A 87 16.81 14.37 -20.70
CA ASP A 87 15.50 14.99 -20.43
C ASP A 87 14.53 13.96 -19.81
N PHE A 88 14.52 12.73 -20.32
CA PHE A 88 13.71 11.64 -19.77
C PHE A 88 14.13 11.25 -18.34
N ILE A 89 15.43 11.13 -18.08
CA ILE A 89 15.97 10.84 -16.73
C ILE A 89 15.58 11.95 -15.75
N ASN A 90 15.68 13.23 -16.16
CA ASN A 90 15.28 14.36 -15.34
C ASN A 90 13.77 14.32 -15.02
N ALA A 91 12.93 14.07 -16.02
CA ALA A 91 11.50 13.94 -15.82
C ALA A 91 11.15 12.79 -14.86
N PHE A 92 11.86 11.66 -14.98
CA PHE A 92 11.70 10.53 -14.06
C PHE A 92 12.11 10.88 -12.64
N THR A 93 13.24 11.59 -12.46
CA THR A 93 13.70 12.07 -11.15
C THR A 93 12.68 13.02 -10.51
N MET A 94 12.12 13.96 -11.29
CA MET A 94 11.06 14.84 -10.81
C MET A 94 9.80 14.07 -10.42
N MET A 95 9.41 13.05 -11.20
CA MET A 95 8.28 12.19 -10.87
C MET A 95 8.54 11.38 -9.59
N GLU A 96 9.75 10.85 -9.43
CA GLU A 96 10.16 10.14 -8.22
C GLU A 96 10.08 11.07 -6.99
N GLU A 97 10.59 12.30 -7.10
CA GLU A 97 10.47 13.29 -6.04
C GLU A 97 9.02 13.63 -5.70
N LEU A 98 8.16 13.80 -6.72
CA LEU A 98 6.74 14.07 -6.50
C LEU A 98 6.05 12.90 -5.81
N ILE A 99 6.33 11.67 -6.20
CA ILE A 99 5.81 10.47 -5.52
C ILE A 99 6.34 10.40 -4.09
N ARG A 100 7.64 10.65 -3.86
CA ARG A 100 8.24 10.70 -2.52
C ARG A 100 7.61 11.79 -1.65
N LYS A 101 7.23 12.94 -2.24
CA LYS A 101 6.55 14.05 -1.54
C LYS A 101 5.06 13.78 -1.33
N GLN A 102 4.39 13.08 -2.24
CA GLN A 102 2.98 12.67 -2.13
C GLN A 102 2.79 11.48 -1.18
N ILE A 103 3.79 10.61 -0.99
CA ILE A 103 3.78 9.57 0.05
C ILE A 103 4.24 10.19 1.38
N LYS A 104 3.40 11.07 1.94
CA LYS A 104 3.30 11.33 3.37
C LYS A 104 1.91 11.90 3.60
N ASP A 105 0.93 11.02 3.60
CA ASP A 105 -0.20 11.30 4.47
C ASP A 105 0.39 11.46 5.88
N PRO A 106 0.21 12.62 6.56
CA PRO A 106 0.79 12.83 7.88
C PRO A 106 0.23 11.83 8.89
N LEU A 107 -0.92 11.23 8.60
CA LEU A 107 -1.60 10.27 9.44
C LEU A 107 -1.36 8.85 8.93
N ASN A 108 -0.81 8.03 9.82
CA ASN A 108 -0.72 6.60 9.60
C ASN A 108 -2.12 5.94 9.60
N HIS A 109 -2.21 4.72 9.07
CA HIS A 109 -3.48 4.03 8.82
C HIS A 109 -4.34 3.80 10.07
N TYR A 110 -3.73 3.47 11.22
CA TYR A 110 -4.44 3.30 12.48
C TYR A 110 -4.91 4.65 13.03
N SER A 111 -4.10 5.70 12.89
CA SER A 111 -4.50 7.06 13.29
C SER A 111 -5.75 7.52 12.54
N LYS A 112 -5.84 7.27 11.24
CA LYS A 112 -7.04 7.51 10.44
C LYS A 112 -8.24 6.70 10.92
N ARG A 113 -8.03 5.43 11.25
CA ARG A 113 -9.08 4.55 11.76
C ARG A 113 -9.69 5.09 13.07
N ILE A 114 -8.92 5.74 13.93
CA ILE A 114 -9.47 6.38 15.14
C ILE A 114 -10.36 7.56 14.76
N LEU A 115 -9.89 8.41 13.85
CA LEU A 115 -10.60 9.62 13.40
C LEU A 115 -11.88 9.32 12.63
N ASP A 116 -11.98 8.13 12.05
CA ASP A 116 -13.18 7.64 11.37
C ASP A 116 -14.32 7.25 12.33
N GLU A 117 -14.09 7.32 13.65
CA GLU A 117 -15.04 6.98 14.71
C GLU A 117 -15.84 5.69 14.43
N PRO A 118 -15.16 4.55 14.23
CA PRO A 118 -15.80 3.35 13.70
C PRO A 118 -16.77 2.70 14.69
N THR A 119 -16.67 3.01 15.99
CA THR A 119 -17.55 2.50 17.03
C THR A 119 -18.77 3.42 17.15
N ASN A 120 -19.89 3.00 16.55
CA ASN A 120 -21.14 3.76 16.54
C ASN A 120 -22.09 3.29 17.65
N ASN A 121 -22.99 4.19 18.07
CA ASN A 121 -24.09 3.91 19.02
C ASN A 121 -23.64 3.41 20.40
N LEU A 122 -22.48 3.88 20.89
CA LEU A 122 -22.00 3.58 22.22
C LEU A 122 -22.80 4.40 23.27
N PRO A 123 -23.51 3.77 24.22
CA PRO A 123 -24.19 4.51 25.28
C PRO A 123 -23.18 5.14 26.26
N GLU A 124 -23.54 6.26 26.88
CA GLU A 124 -22.65 7.11 27.69
C GLU A 124 -21.87 6.38 28.81
N VAL A 125 -22.47 5.34 29.43
CA VAL A 125 -21.84 4.58 30.53
C VAL A 125 -21.08 3.33 30.08
N TYR A 126 -20.92 3.14 28.77
CA TYR A 126 -20.23 2.00 28.18
C TYR A 126 -18.99 2.44 27.40
N TRP A 127 -18.02 1.54 27.30
CA TRP A 127 -16.79 1.69 26.54
C TRP A 127 -16.57 0.48 25.62
N SER A 128 -15.82 0.68 24.54
CA SER A 128 -15.39 -0.41 23.66
C SER A 128 -13.90 -0.73 23.89
N VAL A 129 -13.55 -2.01 23.77
CA VAL A 129 -12.13 -2.43 23.86
C VAL A 129 -11.29 -1.76 22.77
N PHE A 130 -11.88 -1.48 21.62
CA PHE A 130 -11.19 -0.78 20.54
C PHE A 130 -10.74 0.61 21.01
N ASP A 131 -11.65 1.41 21.55
CA ASP A 131 -11.39 2.79 21.95
C ASP A 131 -10.35 2.88 23.06
N GLU A 132 -10.49 2.03 24.09
CA GLU A 132 -9.56 2.03 25.23
C GLU A 132 -8.19 1.44 24.90
N SER A 133 -8.05 0.75 23.76
CA SER A 133 -6.79 0.11 23.34
C SER A 133 -5.98 0.92 22.33
N HIS A 134 -6.49 2.06 21.85
CA HIS A 134 -5.83 2.87 20.81
C HIS A 134 -4.39 3.23 21.15
N SER A 135 -4.12 3.59 22.41
CA SER A 135 -2.79 4.00 22.86
C SER A 135 -1.72 2.93 22.64
N VAL A 136 -2.06 1.65 22.84
CA VAL A 136 -1.15 0.52 22.62
C VAL A 136 -0.90 0.34 21.13
N MET A 137 -1.96 0.35 20.33
CA MET A 137 -1.86 0.13 18.88
C MET A 137 -1.13 1.27 18.15
N LEU A 138 -1.34 2.52 18.56
CA LEU A 138 -0.59 3.67 18.04
C LEU A 138 0.90 3.57 18.35
N LYS A 139 1.28 3.12 19.55
CA LYS A 139 2.70 2.90 19.88
C LYS A 139 3.32 1.79 19.03
N VAL A 140 2.57 0.73 18.74
CA VAL A 140 3.03 -0.34 17.84
C VAL A 140 3.15 0.17 16.41
N GLU A 141 2.14 0.86 15.89
CA GLU A 141 2.15 1.46 14.54
C GLU A 141 3.32 2.43 14.38
N LYS A 142 3.57 3.32 15.36
CA LYS A 142 4.70 4.26 15.33
C LYS A 142 6.04 3.57 15.17
N ALA A 143 6.16 2.36 15.70
CA ALA A 143 7.43 1.69 15.87
C ALA A 143 7.68 0.63 14.78
N VAL A 144 6.63 -0.08 14.35
CA VAL A 144 6.68 -1.09 13.29
C VAL A 144 6.40 -0.49 11.90
N GLY A 145 5.55 0.53 11.84
CA GLY A 145 4.90 0.99 10.62
C GLY A 145 3.68 0.13 10.27
N VAL A 146 2.73 0.68 9.51
CA VAL A 146 1.64 -0.09 8.88
C VAL A 146 1.87 -0.08 7.38
N PHE A 147 1.90 -1.27 6.78
CA PHE A 147 2.23 -1.45 5.37
C PHE A 147 1.05 -1.18 4.42
N SER A 148 -0.18 -1.28 4.93
CA SER A 148 -1.41 -1.06 4.17
C SER A 148 -2.62 -0.83 5.08
N GLN A 149 -3.62 -0.10 4.59
CA GLN A 149 -4.93 0.06 5.25
C GLN A 149 -5.66 -1.27 5.51
N PHE A 150 -5.29 -2.34 4.79
CA PHE A 150 -5.90 -3.67 4.92
C PHE A 150 -5.13 -4.60 5.88
N ASP A 151 -3.93 -4.21 6.33
CA ASP A 151 -3.11 -4.98 7.28
C ASP A 151 -3.02 -4.27 8.64
N LEU A 152 -4.17 -3.83 9.14
CA LEU A 152 -4.25 -3.15 10.42
C LEU A 152 -3.97 -4.11 11.57
N ILE A 153 -3.30 -3.60 12.59
CA ILE A 153 -3.04 -4.31 13.84
C ILE A 153 -4.31 -4.26 14.69
N ASP A 154 -4.87 -5.41 15.03
CA ASP A 154 -6.06 -5.52 15.91
C ASP A 154 -5.72 -6.03 17.32
N GLY A 155 -4.51 -6.60 17.49
CA GLY A 155 -4.01 -7.19 18.74
C GLY A 155 -4.82 -8.39 19.26
N SER A 156 -5.94 -8.71 18.63
CA SER A 156 -6.98 -9.60 19.18
C SER A 156 -7.37 -9.25 20.63
N ILE A 157 -7.29 -7.97 21.03
CA ILE A 157 -7.47 -7.54 22.43
C ILE A 157 -8.87 -7.92 22.93
N GLY A 158 -9.92 -7.63 22.15
CA GLY A 158 -11.30 -7.92 22.55
C GLY A 158 -11.56 -9.41 22.82
N LYS A 159 -10.99 -10.30 21.99
CA LYS A 159 -11.09 -11.76 22.18
C LYS A 159 -10.39 -12.19 23.48
N ARG A 160 -9.20 -11.65 23.74
CA ARG A 160 -8.41 -11.97 24.93
C ARG A 160 -9.02 -11.40 26.21
N TRP A 161 -9.55 -10.18 26.16
CA TRP A 161 -10.26 -9.58 27.29
C TRP A 161 -11.49 -10.39 27.65
N LYS A 162 -12.31 -10.79 26.65
CA LYS A 162 -13.46 -11.67 26.88
C LYS A 162 -13.05 -12.96 27.59
N SER A 163 -11.97 -13.61 27.15
CA SER A 163 -11.45 -14.84 27.76
C SER A 163 -10.93 -14.62 29.18
N HIS A 164 -10.22 -13.52 29.42
CA HIS A 164 -9.75 -13.14 30.76
C HIS A 164 -10.92 -12.86 31.71
N ARG A 165 -11.94 -12.14 31.26
CA ARG A 165 -13.15 -11.86 32.03
C ARG A 165 -13.87 -13.15 32.44
N THR A 166 -13.99 -14.13 31.54
CA THR A 166 -14.65 -15.40 31.88
C THR A 166 -13.86 -16.31 32.82
N THR A 167 -12.57 -16.07 33.00
CA THR A 167 -11.67 -16.94 33.79
C THR A 167 -11.12 -16.30 35.05
N SER A 168 -11.15 -14.96 35.13
CA SER A 168 -10.66 -14.22 36.28
C SER A 168 -11.71 -14.18 37.41
N SER A 169 -11.23 -14.16 38.66
CA SER A 169 -12.08 -13.99 39.84
C SER A 169 -12.91 -12.70 39.77
N PHE A 170 -12.33 -11.60 39.26
CA PHE A 170 -13.04 -10.35 39.01
C PHE A 170 -14.22 -10.54 38.04
N GLY A 171 -13.99 -11.14 36.88
CA GLY A 171 -15.04 -11.26 35.87
C GLY A 171 -16.10 -12.31 36.23
N LEU A 172 -15.74 -13.35 37.00
CA LEU A 172 -16.71 -14.26 37.61
C LEU A 172 -17.60 -13.52 38.62
N ALA A 173 -17.02 -12.66 39.48
CA ALA A 173 -17.79 -11.84 40.41
C ALA A 173 -18.74 -10.86 39.70
N GLU A 174 -18.35 -10.29 38.57
CA GLU A 174 -19.23 -9.46 37.72
C GLU A 174 -20.33 -10.30 37.04
N ILE A 175 -20.10 -11.57 36.73
CA ILE A 175 -21.14 -12.46 36.16
C ILE A 175 -22.16 -12.87 37.23
N GLU A 176 -21.72 -13.07 38.47
CA GLU A 176 -22.57 -13.47 39.58
C GLU A 176 -23.29 -12.29 40.26
N ASN A 177 -22.88 -11.04 39.98
CA ASN A 177 -23.49 -9.85 40.58
C ASN A 177 -24.85 -9.52 39.91
N PRO A 178 -25.98 -9.56 40.66
CA PRO A 178 -27.33 -9.33 40.12
C PRO A 178 -27.60 -7.89 39.69
N PHE A 179 -26.75 -6.94 40.07
CA PHE A 179 -26.78 -5.55 39.61
C PHE A 179 -25.73 -5.26 38.54
N SER A 180 -24.94 -6.27 38.12
CA SER A 180 -23.96 -6.09 37.05
C SER A 180 -24.66 -5.94 35.71
N PRO A 181 -24.18 -5.05 34.83
CA PRO A 181 -24.66 -4.91 33.45
C PRO A 181 -24.17 -6.07 32.55
N ASN A 182 -24.32 -7.31 33.02
CA ASN A 182 -24.07 -8.55 32.30
C ASN A 182 -25.36 -9.06 31.64
N PRO A 183 -25.32 -9.56 30.38
CA PRO A 183 -24.17 -9.70 29.50
C PRO A 183 -23.68 -8.35 28.91
N PRO A 184 -22.42 -8.26 28.44
CA PRO A 184 -21.91 -7.05 27.80
C PRO A 184 -22.81 -6.61 26.64
N LYS A 185 -23.07 -5.31 26.55
CA LYS A 185 -23.93 -4.74 25.50
C LYS A 185 -23.24 -4.86 24.14
N LYS A 186 -24.04 -4.98 23.08
CA LYS A 186 -23.55 -4.95 21.70
C LYS A 186 -23.48 -3.52 21.17
N CYS A 187 -22.41 -3.21 20.47
CA CYS A 187 -22.17 -1.95 19.79
C CYS A 187 -21.71 -2.24 18.36
N MET A 188 -22.05 -1.36 17.41
CA MET A 188 -21.71 -1.57 16.02
C MET A 188 -20.34 -0.98 15.72
N HIS A 189 -19.45 -1.78 15.13
CA HIS A 189 -18.15 -1.32 14.65
C HIS A 189 -18.07 -1.41 13.13
N SER A 190 -17.82 -0.27 12.49
CA SER A 190 -17.76 -0.13 11.04
C SER A 190 -16.32 -0.20 10.54
N PHE A 191 -16.00 -1.24 9.78
CA PHE A 191 -14.71 -1.41 9.12
C PHE A 191 -14.79 -0.92 7.67
N LYS A 192 -13.77 -0.19 7.22
CA LYS A 192 -13.63 0.24 5.82
C LYS A 192 -13.21 -0.88 4.86
N ASP A 193 -12.89 -2.06 5.38
CA ASP A 193 -12.54 -3.23 4.57
C ASP A 193 -13.73 -4.17 4.39
N LYS A 194 -13.49 -5.32 3.77
CA LYS A 194 -14.50 -6.36 3.46
C LYS A 194 -15.32 -6.85 4.67
N ARG A 195 -14.90 -6.54 5.91
CA ARG A 195 -15.65 -6.86 7.13
C ARG A 195 -16.95 -6.06 7.26
N GLY A 196 -17.00 -4.84 6.71
CA GLY A 196 -18.16 -3.97 6.84
C GLY A 196 -18.54 -3.71 8.31
N ASN A 197 -19.83 -3.81 8.63
CA ASN A 197 -20.35 -3.56 9.97
C ASN A 197 -20.37 -4.86 10.80
N ILE A 198 -19.71 -4.85 11.96
CA ILE A 198 -19.66 -6.00 12.88
C ILE A 198 -20.14 -5.60 14.28
N GLU A 199 -21.00 -6.42 14.87
CA GLU A 199 -21.37 -6.28 16.28
C GLU A 199 -20.22 -6.69 17.20
N CYS A 200 -19.77 -5.73 18.01
CA CYS A 200 -18.72 -5.89 18.99
C CYS A 200 -19.28 -5.81 20.42
N ALA A 201 -18.56 -6.38 21.39
CA ALA A 201 -18.91 -6.25 22.80
C ALA A 201 -18.43 -4.89 23.34
N CYS A 202 -19.32 -4.21 24.04
CA CYS A 202 -19.08 -3.01 24.81
C CYS A 202 -19.39 -3.26 26.29
N TYR A 203 -18.57 -2.70 27.16
CA TYR A 203 -18.52 -3.02 28.58
C TYR A 203 -18.87 -1.79 29.40
N HIS A 204 -19.39 -1.98 30.60
CA HIS A 204 -19.75 -0.87 31.47
C HIS A 204 -18.53 -0.23 32.12
N ASN A 205 -18.61 1.07 32.45
CA ASN A 205 -17.51 1.84 33.05
C ASN A 205 -16.98 1.26 34.37
N SER A 206 -17.76 0.46 35.09
CA SER A 206 -17.28 -0.27 36.28
C SER A 206 -16.10 -1.20 35.96
N GLU A 207 -16.03 -1.76 34.76
CA GLU A 207 -14.99 -2.70 34.34
C GLU A 207 -13.71 -2.03 33.82
N ILE A 208 -13.70 -0.70 33.64
CA ILE A 208 -12.61 0.00 32.94
C ILE A 208 -11.28 -0.08 33.69
N VAL A 209 -11.30 -0.03 35.02
CA VAL A 209 -10.09 -0.09 35.85
C VAL A 209 -9.46 -1.47 35.76
N ALA A 210 -10.26 -2.52 35.84
CA ALA A 210 -9.81 -3.90 35.68
C ALA A 210 -9.24 -4.12 34.27
N PHE A 211 -9.93 -3.63 33.23
CA PHE A 211 -9.46 -3.70 31.85
C PHE A 211 -8.11 -2.99 31.67
N LYS A 212 -7.96 -1.75 32.13
CA LYS A 212 -6.70 -0.99 32.02
C LYS A 212 -5.55 -1.66 32.76
N GLY A 213 -5.83 -2.20 33.96
CA GLY A 213 -4.88 -2.99 34.73
C GLY A 213 -4.41 -4.23 33.96
N TRP A 214 -5.34 -5.02 33.44
CA TRP A 214 -5.06 -6.20 32.62
C TRP A 214 -4.32 -5.86 31.32
N LEU A 215 -4.76 -4.82 30.62
CA LEU A 215 -4.18 -4.38 29.35
C LEU A 215 -2.69 -4.08 29.53
N LYS A 216 -2.35 -3.29 30.56
CA LYS A 216 -0.97 -2.89 30.86
C LYS A 216 -0.13 -4.03 31.43
N ASN A 217 -0.66 -4.77 32.41
CA ASN A 217 0.15 -5.69 33.21
C ASN A 217 0.21 -7.10 32.61
N THR A 218 -0.80 -7.52 31.85
CA THR A 218 -0.89 -8.87 31.30
C THR A 218 -0.81 -8.83 29.78
N TYR A 219 -1.72 -8.11 29.11
CA TYR A 219 -1.79 -8.15 27.65
C TYR A 219 -0.52 -7.62 26.98
N THR A 220 -0.04 -6.42 27.35
CA THR A 220 1.15 -5.82 26.73
C THR A 220 2.42 -6.63 26.98
N LYS A 221 2.50 -7.35 28.11
CA LYS A 221 3.67 -8.17 28.48
C LYS A 221 3.67 -9.56 27.84
N GLU A 222 2.53 -10.23 27.82
CA GLU A 222 2.48 -11.65 27.49
C GLU A 222 1.82 -11.95 26.14
N HIS A 223 0.79 -11.18 25.79
CA HIS A 223 -0.05 -11.46 24.62
C HIS A 223 0.36 -10.67 23.40
N LEU A 224 0.70 -9.39 23.57
CA LEU A 224 1.11 -8.51 22.48
C LEU A 224 2.38 -9.03 21.78
N PRO A 225 3.43 -9.50 22.50
CA PRO A 225 4.62 -9.99 21.82
C PRO A 225 4.35 -11.21 20.94
N LYS A 226 3.68 -12.22 21.50
CA LYS A 226 3.28 -13.43 20.78
C LYS A 226 2.41 -13.10 19.56
N TYR A 227 1.49 -12.15 19.70
CA TYR A 227 0.65 -11.72 18.59
C TYR A 227 1.47 -11.10 17.45
N LEU A 228 2.41 -10.20 17.76
CA LEU A 228 3.23 -9.54 16.73
C LEU A 228 4.20 -10.52 16.07
N GLU A 229 4.77 -11.45 16.83
CA GLU A 229 5.62 -12.53 16.30
C GLU A 229 4.86 -13.42 15.32
N THR A 230 3.63 -13.85 15.66
CA THR A 230 2.79 -14.61 14.73
C THR A 230 2.40 -13.78 13.50
N LYS A 231 1.98 -12.52 13.68
CA LYS A 231 1.49 -11.68 12.58
C LYS A 231 2.59 -11.37 11.55
N TYR A 232 3.82 -11.20 12.01
CA TYR A 232 4.95 -10.82 11.15
C TYR A 232 5.97 -11.95 10.95
N ALA A 233 5.57 -13.21 11.14
CA ALA A 233 6.46 -14.37 11.04
C ALA A 233 7.28 -14.40 9.73
N ASP A 234 6.67 -13.98 8.62
CA ASP A 234 7.30 -13.99 7.29
C ASP A 234 8.13 -12.71 6.97
N ASN A 235 8.16 -11.72 7.87
CA ASN A 235 8.84 -10.44 7.66
C ASN A 235 9.94 -10.19 8.70
N VAL A 236 11.13 -10.73 8.41
CA VAL A 236 12.32 -10.66 9.29
C VAL A 236 12.68 -9.23 9.68
N ALA A 237 12.63 -8.28 8.73
CA ALA A 237 12.95 -6.87 8.99
C ALA A 237 11.97 -6.21 9.97
N VAL A 238 10.71 -6.64 9.97
CA VAL A 238 9.70 -6.17 10.92
C VAL A 238 9.86 -6.84 12.28
N LEU A 239 10.15 -8.13 12.31
CA LEU A 239 10.40 -8.85 13.57
C LEU A 239 11.57 -8.27 14.36
N ASP A 240 12.64 -7.84 13.69
CA ASP A 240 13.77 -7.19 14.35
C ASP A 240 13.37 -5.85 14.98
N LYS A 241 12.55 -5.05 14.29
CA LYS A 241 11.97 -3.83 14.87
C LYS A 241 11.12 -4.18 16.09
N VAL A 242 10.19 -5.13 15.94
CA VAL A 242 9.27 -5.58 17.00
C VAL A 242 10.05 -5.97 18.28
N LYS A 243 11.12 -6.76 18.15
CA LYS A 243 11.99 -7.16 19.27
C LYS A 243 12.67 -5.97 19.97
N GLN A 244 13.10 -4.95 19.23
CA GLN A 244 13.71 -3.74 19.79
C GLN A 244 12.71 -2.82 20.52
N ILE A 245 11.41 -2.97 20.23
CA ILE A 245 10.35 -2.08 20.71
C ILE A 245 9.74 -2.55 22.02
N PHE A 246 9.71 -3.86 22.31
CA PHE A 246 9.10 -4.38 23.54
C PHE A 246 9.60 -3.72 24.83
N PRO A 247 10.90 -3.47 25.04
CA PRO A 247 11.36 -2.78 26.25
C PRO A 247 10.81 -1.34 26.38
N LYS A 248 10.44 -0.70 25.26
CA LYS A 248 9.88 0.66 25.19
C LYS A 248 8.35 0.68 25.32
N LEU A 249 7.66 -0.40 24.93
CA LEU A 249 6.21 -0.55 25.11
C LEU A 249 5.83 -0.85 26.57
N LEU A 250 6.77 -1.39 27.34
CA LEU A 250 6.61 -1.82 28.73
C LEU A 250 6.94 -0.74 29.78
N LYS A 251 7.45 0.41 29.35
CA LYS A 251 7.69 1.61 30.18
C LYS A 251 6.51 2.58 30.05
#